data_AF-A0A370GL00-F1
#
_entry.id   AF-A0A370GL00-F1
#
_cell.length_a   1.000
_cell.length_b   1.000
_cell.length_c   1.000
_cell.angle_alpha   90.00
_cell.angle_beta   90.00
_cell.angle_gamma   90.00
#
_symmetry.space_group_name_H-M   'P 1'
#
loop_
_entity.id
_entity.type
_entity.pdbx_description
1 polymer ?
#
loop_
_entity_poly.entity_id
_entity_poly.type
_entity_poly.pdbx_seq_one_letter_code
_entity_poly.pdbx_strand_id
1 'polypeptide(L)'
;MMKPIVWTIAGSDPSGGAGMQADLRVLERLGVRSASVVTAVTSQNSNILTATHYLPPHHIDAQLTALTAELPATVVKIGMLGSRGAVNCIARFLKLYDGQSVLDPVCVATSGKPLFRGSIRMYLSQLKQLFPYLDLLTPNVPEAEAILGCRIHSHQDIERAAREILSLGVKNILIKGGHVDHDALSQDYWTNGSESFWMASDRYPQKKYRGSGCVLSSAIAAALALNHEMKDAIVMAKMYINREIRLAQTLWTRTDLVQQTSWPTCEMDLPRVSKKPLSLVAASFPNCGPRPLGLYPIVDSSDWLQTLLPLGVTTIQLRIKHQTGKTLEKEIQRSILLAKKYKARLFINDEWEKALAFGAYGVHLGQEDLQLADIKKINEAGLRLGVSTHCYYEVARAHAIQPSYIACGPIFPTTSKMMSFAPQGILNLKNWCSLLNQYPLVAIGGINRANIDNVLATGVSGVAMISAITKAEDPIASTRKLLQIVDHYQCR
;
A
#
# COMPACT_ATOMS: atom_id res chain seq x y z
N MET A 1 22.15 7.78 9.94
CA MET A 1 21.64 8.60 8.82
C MET A 1 20.79 9.72 9.38
N MET A 2 20.86 10.92 8.81
CA MET A 2 19.93 12.00 9.16
C MET A 2 18.51 11.60 8.73
N LYS A 3 17.52 11.84 9.59
CA LYS A 3 16.11 11.62 9.24
C LYS A 3 15.70 12.56 8.11
N PRO A 4 14.89 12.12 7.13
CA PRO A 4 14.34 13.03 6.13
C PRO A 4 13.42 14.05 6.80
N ILE A 5 13.34 15.25 6.21
CA ILE A 5 12.62 16.39 6.76
C ILE A 5 11.32 16.59 5.98
N VAL A 6 10.20 16.66 6.71
CA VAL A 6 8.88 17.01 6.15
C VAL A 6 8.43 18.34 6.73
N TRP A 7 8.00 19.27 5.88
CA TRP A 7 7.31 20.47 6.35
C TRP A 7 5.80 20.28 6.30
N THR A 8 5.09 20.66 7.37
CA THR A 8 3.65 20.93 7.29
C THR A 8 3.39 22.42 7.13
N ILE A 9 2.59 22.78 6.13
CA ILE A 9 2.15 24.15 5.84
C ILE A 9 0.65 24.20 6.11
N ALA A 10 0.26 24.65 7.31
CA ALA A 10 -1.13 24.54 7.76
C ALA A 10 -1.49 25.56 8.85
N GLY A 11 -2.78 25.60 9.19
CA GLY A 11 -3.28 26.33 10.35
C GLY A 11 -2.96 25.62 11.67
N SER A 12 -2.81 26.41 12.73
CA SER A 12 -2.66 25.96 14.12
C SER A 12 -4.02 25.66 14.75
N ASP A 13 -4.21 24.43 15.21
CA ASP A 13 -5.34 24.00 16.05
C ASP A 13 -4.86 23.90 17.51
N PRO A 14 -5.31 24.79 18.41
CA PRO A 14 -4.86 24.82 19.80
C PRO A 14 -5.26 23.57 20.59
N SER A 15 -6.28 22.82 20.15
CA SER A 15 -6.67 21.57 20.81
C SER A 15 -5.73 20.39 20.46
N GLY A 16 -4.90 20.54 19.43
CA GLY A 16 -4.00 19.49 18.95
C GLY A 16 -4.68 18.35 18.20
N GLY A 17 -5.98 18.45 17.89
CA GLY A 17 -6.76 17.39 17.24
C GLY A 17 -6.70 17.40 15.71
N ALA A 18 -6.31 18.52 15.10
CA ALA A 18 -6.12 18.70 13.67
C ALA A 18 -4.97 19.69 13.40
N GLY A 19 -4.91 20.23 12.18
CA GLY A 19 -3.95 21.25 11.79
C GLY A 19 -2.50 20.79 11.90
N MET A 20 -1.58 21.75 12.00
CA MET A 20 -0.15 21.45 12.07
C MET A 20 0.22 20.60 13.29
N GLN A 21 -0.49 20.71 14.41
CA GLN A 21 -0.23 19.91 15.60
C GLN A 21 -0.46 18.42 15.33
N ALA A 22 -1.54 18.07 14.65
CA ALA A 22 -1.79 16.69 14.26
C ALA A 22 -0.74 16.20 13.24
N ASP A 23 -0.39 17.05 12.27
CA ASP A 23 0.61 16.73 11.26
C ASP A 23 1.97 16.43 11.89
N LEU A 24 2.51 17.34 12.73
CA LEU A 24 3.80 17.18 13.42
C LEU A 24 3.84 15.89 14.25
N ARG A 25 2.78 15.57 14.99
CA ARG A 25 2.72 14.34 15.79
C ARG A 25 2.76 13.09 14.92
N VAL A 26 2.00 13.06 13.83
CA VAL A 26 2.01 11.93 12.89
C VAL A 26 3.40 11.77 12.29
N LEU A 27 4.00 12.86 11.79
CA LEU A 27 5.32 12.82 11.17
C LEU A 27 6.39 12.25 12.14
N GLU A 28 6.48 12.79 13.35
CA GLU A 28 7.46 12.29 14.34
C GLU A 28 7.24 10.82 14.71
N ARG A 29 5.98 10.39 14.86
CA ARG A 29 5.61 9.00 15.18
C ARG A 29 5.92 8.01 14.07
N LEU A 30 5.91 8.49 12.82
CA LEU A 30 6.24 7.71 11.63
C LEU A 30 7.73 7.78 11.26
N GLY A 31 8.55 8.43 12.09
CA GLY A 31 10.01 8.38 12.01
C GLY A 31 10.66 9.47 11.18
N VAL A 32 9.91 10.48 10.73
CA VAL A 32 10.43 11.64 9.98
C VAL A 32 10.61 12.84 10.90
N ARG A 33 11.66 13.64 10.64
CA ARG A 33 11.84 14.93 11.32
C ARG A 33 10.86 15.92 10.70
N SER A 34 10.20 16.71 11.53
CA SER A 34 9.18 17.64 11.06
C SER A 34 9.47 19.11 11.40
N ALA A 35 9.04 20.01 10.52
CA ALA A 35 8.99 21.45 10.77
C ALA A 35 7.65 22.00 10.26
N SER A 36 7.29 23.23 10.62
CA SER A 36 6.01 23.82 10.24
C SER A 36 6.10 25.25 9.75
N VAL A 37 5.21 25.58 8.82
CA VAL A 37 4.91 26.94 8.38
C VAL A 37 3.46 27.23 8.73
N VAL A 38 3.24 28.21 9.60
CA VAL A 38 1.91 28.56 10.08
C VAL A 38 1.22 29.50 9.08
N THR A 39 0.01 29.17 8.67
CA THR A 39 -0.80 30.00 7.76
C THR A 39 -1.92 30.77 8.47
N ALA A 40 -2.42 30.19 9.56
CA ALA A 40 -3.45 30.79 10.41
C ALA A 40 -3.36 30.22 11.82
N VAL A 41 -3.86 30.97 12.79
CA VAL A 41 -4.12 30.49 14.15
C VAL A 41 -5.63 30.46 14.35
N THR A 42 -6.14 29.33 14.84
CA THR A 42 -7.56 29.19 15.15
C THR A 42 -7.79 29.19 16.65
N SER A 43 -8.97 29.62 17.08
CA SER A 43 -9.51 29.37 18.40
C SER A 43 -10.61 28.34 18.24
N GLN A 44 -10.27 27.06 18.42
CA GLN A 44 -11.21 25.95 18.21
C GLN A 44 -11.02 24.81 19.22
N ASN A 45 -12.07 24.01 19.39
CA ASN A 45 -12.05 22.70 20.02
C ASN A 45 -12.89 21.72 19.19
N SER A 46 -13.21 20.54 19.73
CA SER A 46 -14.00 19.52 19.02
C SER A 46 -15.40 19.98 18.62
N ASN A 47 -15.97 20.96 19.32
CA ASN A 47 -17.36 21.35 19.20
C ASN A 47 -17.54 22.68 18.44
N ILE A 48 -16.60 23.60 18.59
CA ILE A 48 -16.75 24.96 18.06
C ILE A 48 -15.43 25.54 17.56
N LEU A 49 -15.52 26.30 16.46
CA LEU A 49 -14.53 27.26 16.00
C LEU A 49 -15.05 28.67 16.31
N THR A 50 -14.36 29.43 17.16
CA THR A 50 -14.77 30.76 17.63
C THR A 50 -14.11 31.89 16.85
N ALA A 51 -12.83 31.75 16.50
CA ALA A 51 -12.08 32.76 15.77
C ALA A 51 -10.99 32.15 14.88
N THR A 52 -10.64 32.85 13.81
CA THR A 52 -9.51 32.52 12.93
C THR A 52 -8.71 33.79 12.64
N HIS A 53 -7.43 33.78 12.99
CA HIS A 53 -6.47 34.82 12.65
C HIS A 53 -5.55 34.31 11.53
N TYR A 54 -5.67 34.89 10.34
CA TYR A 54 -4.82 34.55 9.20
C TYR A 54 -3.53 35.34 9.26
N LEU A 55 -2.39 34.66 9.13
CA LEU A 55 -1.10 35.32 9.21
C LEU A 55 -0.88 36.25 8.00
N PRO A 56 -0.21 37.40 8.19
CA PRO A 56 0.20 38.25 7.09
C PRO A 56 1.10 37.50 6.09
N PRO A 57 0.95 37.70 4.77
CA PRO A 57 1.75 37.02 3.75
C PRO A 57 3.26 37.11 3.96
N HIS A 58 3.76 38.29 4.35
CA HIS A 58 5.19 38.51 4.59
C HIS A 58 5.76 37.66 5.76
N HIS A 59 4.94 37.30 6.76
CA HIS A 59 5.35 36.36 7.81
C HIS A 59 5.36 34.91 7.32
N ILE A 60 4.52 34.55 6.35
CA ILE A 60 4.54 33.21 5.73
C ILE A 60 5.81 33.07 4.88
N ASP A 61 6.12 34.08 4.05
CA ASP A 61 7.36 34.12 3.27
C ASP A 61 8.61 34.09 4.16
N ALA A 62 8.60 34.80 5.30
CA ALA A 62 9.71 34.79 6.25
C ALA A 62 9.95 33.40 6.88
N GLN A 63 8.88 32.68 7.25
CA GLN A 63 8.98 31.29 7.75
C GLN A 63 9.54 30.35 6.68
N LEU A 64 9.04 30.43 5.44
CA LEU A 64 9.54 29.63 4.32
C LEU A 64 11.03 29.90 4.06
N THR A 65 11.43 31.18 4.10
CA THR A 65 12.82 31.60 3.91
C THR A 65 13.73 31.03 5.01
N ALA A 66 13.30 31.16 6.28
CA ALA A 66 14.04 30.65 7.42
C ALA A 66 14.23 29.12 7.34
N LEU A 67 13.17 28.37 7.05
CA LEU A 67 13.28 26.91 6.93
C LEU A 67 14.11 26.48 5.71
N THR A 68 14.01 27.19 4.57
CA THR A 68 14.80 26.89 3.37
C THR A 68 16.31 27.03 3.64
N ALA A 69 16.70 27.99 4.49
CA ALA A 69 18.11 28.27 4.77
C ALA A 69 18.80 27.16 5.60
N GLU A 70 18.07 26.42 6.45
CA GLU A 70 18.67 25.49 7.41
C GLU A 70 18.08 24.06 7.36
N LEU A 71 16.80 23.93 7.01
CA LEU A 71 16.02 22.70 7.17
C LEU A 71 15.26 22.30 5.89
N PRO A 72 15.91 22.23 4.71
CA PRO A 72 15.23 21.94 3.45
C PRO A 72 14.42 20.64 3.52
N ALA A 73 13.13 20.72 3.18
CA ALA A 73 12.24 19.57 3.16
C ALA A 73 12.50 18.68 1.95
N THR A 74 12.33 17.36 2.14
CA THR A 74 12.17 16.41 1.02
C THR A 74 10.72 16.33 0.58
N VAL A 75 9.79 16.52 1.52
CA VAL A 75 8.35 16.54 1.25
C VAL A 75 7.67 17.71 1.97
N VAL A 76 6.75 18.39 1.29
CA VAL A 76 5.89 19.42 1.87
C VAL A 76 4.44 18.94 1.89
N LYS A 77 3.86 18.86 3.08
CA LYS A 77 2.43 18.60 3.26
C LYS A 77 1.72 19.94 3.46
N ILE A 78 0.72 20.20 2.64
CA ILE A 78 -0.06 21.44 2.67
C ILE A 78 -1.47 21.10 3.16
N GLY A 79 -1.92 21.80 4.19
CA GLY A 79 -3.27 21.70 4.73
C GLY A 79 -4.06 22.99 4.49
N MET A 80 -4.76 23.44 5.54
CA MET A 80 -5.52 24.69 5.51
C MET A 80 -4.60 25.90 5.24
N LEU A 81 -4.84 26.63 4.14
CA LEU A 81 -4.17 27.90 3.81
C LEU A 81 -5.01 29.13 4.19
N GLY A 82 -6.31 29.05 3.94
CA GLY A 82 -7.33 29.95 4.48
C GLY A 82 -7.38 31.39 3.93
N SER A 83 -6.36 31.84 3.20
CA SER A 83 -6.38 33.16 2.57
C SER A 83 -5.69 33.18 1.20
N ARG A 84 -6.13 34.09 0.33
CA ARG A 84 -5.47 34.37 -0.96
C ARG A 84 -3.98 34.66 -0.79
N GLY A 85 -3.65 35.43 0.24
CA GLY A 85 -2.27 35.81 0.55
C GLY A 85 -1.39 34.58 0.81
N ALA A 86 -1.86 33.65 1.65
CA ALA A 86 -1.17 32.39 1.91
C ALA A 86 -1.01 31.56 0.62
N VAL A 87 -2.09 31.38 -0.15
CA VAL A 87 -2.06 30.64 -1.43
C VAL A 87 -0.99 31.21 -2.38
N ASN A 88 -0.90 32.53 -2.51
CA ASN A 88 0.10 33.18 -3.35
C ASN A 88 1.54 32.94 -2.86
N CYS A 89 1.78 32.93 -1.55
CA CYS A 89 3.11 32.62 -0.99
C CYS A 89 3.51 31.17 -1.32
N ILE A 90 2.59 30.24 -1.08
CA ILE A 90 2.85 28.82 -1.34
C ILE A 90 3.03 28.55 -2.84
N ALA A 91 2.27 29.23 -3.71
CA ALA A 91 2.44 29.13 -5.15
C ALA A 91 3.85 29.59 -5.60
N ARG A 92 4.39 30.67 -5.03
CA ARG A 92 5.76 31.12 -5.34
C ARG A 92 6.81 30.13 -4.85
N PHE A 93 6.63 29.61 -3.64
CA PHE A 93 7.52 28.61 -3.07
C PHE A 93 7.54 27.32 -3.90
N LEU A 94 6.37 26.76 -4.22
CA LEU A 94 6.26 25.50 -4.97
C LEU A 94 6.85 25.59 -6.40
N LYS A 95 6.87 26.77 -7.02
CA LYS A 95 7.52 26.99 -8.32
C LYS A 95 9.03 26.74 -8.30
N LEU A 96 9.66 26.87 -7.14
CA LEU A 96 11.11 26.75 -6.95
C LEU A 96 11.48 25.51 -6.13
N TYR A 97 10.49 24.69 -5.77
CA TYR A 97 10.67 23.56 -4.87
C TYR A 97 10.78 22.26 -5.67
N ASP A 98 11.90 21.56 -5.52
CA ASP A 98 12.20 20.33 -6.27
C ASP A 98 11.81 19.04 -5.53
N GLY A 99 11.36 19.15 -4.27
CA GLY A 99 10.89 18.01 -3.50
C GLY A 99 9.43 17.65 -3.80
N GLN A 100 8.89 16.66 -3.08
CA GLN A 100 7.51 16.22 -3.31
C GLN A 100 6.49 17.04 -2.50
N SER A 101 5.27 17.15 -3.01
CA SER A 101 4.21 17.94 -2.38
C SER A 101 2.87 17.20 -2.29
N VAL A 102 2.23 17.26 -1.13
CA VAL A 102 0.92 16.65 -0.85
C VAL A 102 -0.04 17.73 -0.35
N LEU A 103 -1.14 17.99 -1.08
CA LEU A 103 -2.18 18.93 -0.66
C LEU A 103 -3.43 18.20 -0.17
N ASP A 104 -3.80 18.43 1.09
CA ASP A 104 -5.12 18.16 1.64
C ASP A 104 -5.94 19.46 1.55
N PRO A 105 -6.93 19.57 0.61
CA PRO A 105 -7.59 20.83 0.28
C PRO A 105 -8.67 21.21 1.31
N VAL A 106 -8.29 21.26 2.59
CA VAL A 106 -9.18 21.52 3.73
C VAL A 106 -9.84 22.89 3.60
N CYS A 107 -11.16 22.89 3.38
CA CYS A 107 -11.96 24.11 3.24
C CYS A 107 -12.90 24.36 4.43
N VAL A 108 -13.33 23.31 5.12
CA VAL A 108 -14.36 23.38 6.17
C VAL A 108 -13.86 22.64 7.41
N ALA A 109 -14.07 23.23 8.59
CA ALA A 109 -13.75 22.60 9.86
C ALA A 109 -14.70 21.43 10.16
N THR A 110 -14.30 20.54 11.06
CA THR A 110 -15.18 19.46 11.56
C THR A 110 -16.49 20.02 12.16
N SER A 111 -16.46 21.25 12.69
CA SER A 111 -17.65 21.96 13.19
C SER A 111 -18.55 22.55 12.09
N GLY A 112 -18.23 22.33 10.81
CA GLY A 112 -18.98 22.86 9.65
C GLY A 112 -18.68 24.32 9.29
N LYS A 113 -17.79 25.01 10.02
CA LYS A 113 -17.45 26.41 9.74
C LYS A 113 -16.39 26.54 8.63
N PRO A 114 -16.51 27.54 7.73
CA PRO A 114 -15.47 27.83 6.75
C PRO A 114 -14.11 28.13 7.40
N LEU A 115 -13.05 27.59 6.80
CA LEU A 115 -11.66 27.83 7.20
C LEU A 115 -10.93 28.78 6.23
N PHE A 116 -11.68 29.54 5.44
CA PHE A 116 -11.15 30.48 4.47
C PHE A 116 -11.87 31.83 4.52
N ARG A 117 -11.24 32.87 3.97
CA ARG A 117 -11.86 34.20 3.78
C ARG A 117 -12.67 34.26 2.47
N GLY A 118 -13.86 34.83 2.54
CA GLY A 118 -14.69 35.11 1.36
C GLY A 118 -15.55 33.92 0.92
N SER A 119 -15.82 33.81 -0.38
CA SER A 119 -16.64 32.72 -0.94
C SER A 119 -15.80 31.49 -1.28
N ILE A 120 -16.40 30.29 -1.12
CA ILE A 120 -15.73 29.02 -1.44
C ILE A 120 -15.27 28.98 -2.89
N ARG A 121 -16.08 29.47 -3.83
CA ARG A 121 -15.78 29.51 -5.26
C ARG A 121 -14.52 30.32 -5.56
N MET A 122 -14.39 31.49 -4.93
CA MET A 122 -13.19 32.33 -5.11
C MET A 122 -11.95 31.69 -4.48
N TYR A 123 -12.08 31.09 -3.29
CA TYR A 123 -10.97 30.42 -2.62
C TYR A 123 -10.47 29.22 -3.41
N LEU A 124 -11.37 28.36 -3.91
CA LEU A 124 -11.01 27.20 -4.73
C LEU A 124 -10.38 27.61 -6.06
N SER A 125 -10.89 28.67 -6.70
CA SER A 125 -10.25 29.23 -7.89
C SER A 125 -8.80 29.68 -7.63
N GLN A 126 -8.49 30.14 -6.43
CA GLN A 126 -7.12 30.49 -6.04
C GLN A 126 -6.30 29.24 -5.76
N LEU A 127 -6.86 28.27 -5.02
CA LEU A 127 -6.19 27.03 -4.68
C LEU A 127 -5.74 26.24 -5.92
N LYS A 128 -6.53 26.28 -7.01
CA LYS A 128 -6.20 25.69 -8.31
C LYS A 128 -4.86 26.18 -8.90
N GLN A 129 -4.37 27.36 -8.53
CA GLN A 129 -3.07 27.86 -8.98
C GLN A 129 -1.89 27.02 -8.45
N LEU A 130 -2.11 26.24 -7.39
CA LEU A 130 -1.10 25.32 -6.85
C LEU A 130 -1.00 24.05 -7.68
N PHE A 131 -2.07 23.65 -8.36
CA PHE A 131 -2.23 22.33 -8.94
C PHE A 131 -1.10 21.89 -9.89
N PRO A 132 -0.61 22.75 -10.80
CA PRO A 132 0.52 22.41 -11.68
C PRO A 132 1.82 22.02 -10.95
N TYR A 133 1.94 22.35 -9.67
CA TYR A 133 3.13 22.11 -8.86
C TYR A 133 2.92 21.00 -7.83
N LEU A 134 1.75 20.35 -7.80
CA LEU A 134 1.42 19.33 -6.80
C LEU A 134 1.72 17.92 -7.28
N ASP A 135 2.38 17.13 -6.44
CA ASP A 135 2.57 15.70 -6.69
C ASP A 135 1.32 14.91 -6.31
N LEU A 136 0.63 15.27 -5.23
CA LEU A 136 -0.61 14.59 -4.83
C LEU A 136 -1.65 15.58 -4.28
N LEU A 137 -2.90 15.44 -4.75
CA LEU A 137 -4.08 16.08 -4.18
C LEU A 137 -4.98 15.04 -3.52
N THR A 138 -5.44 15.28 -2.28
CA THR A 138 -6.24 14.31 -1.51
C THR A 138 -7.63 14.83 -1.11
N PRO A 139 -8.53 15.20 -2.04
CA PRO A 139 -9.84 15.75 -1.67
C PRO A 139 -10.77 14.64 -1.15
N ASN A 140 -11.68 14.96 -0.23
CA ASN A 140 -12.88 14.15 -0.02
C ASN A 140 -13.94 14.45 -1.10
N VAL A 141 -15.04 13.69 -1.14
CA VAL A 141 -16.11 13.90 -2.13
C VAL A 141 -16.66 15.34 -2.10
N PRO A 142 -17.09 15.92 -0.95
CA PRO A 142 -17.53 17.33 -0.92
C PRO A 142 -16.49 18.34 -1.42
N GLU A 143 -15.20 18.12 -1.15
CA GLU A 143 -14.12 18.96 -1.65
C GLU A 143 -13.95 18.82 -3.16
N ALA A 144 -14.02 17.59 -3.70
CA ALA A 144 -13.97 17.34 -5.13
C ALA A 144 -15.17 17.98 -5.86
N GLU A 145 -16.38 17.84 -5.31
CA GLU A 145 -17.59 18.51 -5.81
C GLU A 145 -17.41 20.04 -5.84
N ALA A 146 -16.85 20.61 -4.77
CA ALA A 146 -16.62 22.05 -4.70
C ALA A 146 -15.55 22.52 -5.71
N ILE A 147 -14.50 21.72 -5.94
CA ILE A 147 -13.45 22.02 -6.92
C ILE A 147 -14.02 22.03 -8.34
N LEU A 148 -14.88 21.07 -8.68
CA LEU A 148 -15.45 20.91 -10.03
C LEU A 148 -16.72 21.74 -10.25
N GLY A 149 -17.48 22.04 -9.20
CA GLY A 149 -18.80 22.65 -9.30
C GLY A 149 -19.88 21.68 -9.77
N CYS A 150 -19.69 20.38 -9.60
CA CYS A 150 -20.65 19.33 -9.96
C CYS A 150 -20.87 18.35 -8.79
N ARG A 151 -21.95 17.57 -8.85
CA ARG A 151 -22.24 16.54 -7.84
C ARG A 151 -21.64 15.19 -8.20
N ILE A 152 -21.29 14.41 -7.18
CA ILE A 152 -20.70 13.08 -7.31
C ILE A 152 -21.59 12.09 -6.54
N HIS A 153 -22.27 11.19 -7.26
CA HIS A 153 -23.25 10.28 -6.67
C HIS A 153 -22.87 8.80 -6.80
N SER A 154 -21.89 8.48 -7.65
CA SER A 154 -21.52 7.11 -7.97
C SER A 154 -20.00 6.92 -8.03
N HIS A 155 -19.55 5.66 -8.01
CA HIS A 155 -18.15 5.35 -8.24
C HIS A 155 -17.68 5.80 -9.64
N GLN A 156 -18.52 5.74 -10.66
CA GLN A 156 -18.20 6.26 -11.99
C GLN A 156 -18.03 7.79 -11.98
N ASP A 157 -18.83 8.51 -11.20
CA ASP A 157 -18.65 9.96 -11.03
C ASP A 157 -17.33 10.28 -10.34
N ILE A 158 -16.89 9.46 -9.37
CA ILE A 158 -15.57 9.60 -8.73
C ILE A 158 -14.45 9.45 -9.76
N GLU A 159 -14.50 8.41 -10.61
CA GLU A 159 -13.49 8.21 -11.65
C GLU A 159 -13.48 9.35 -12.69
N ARG A 160 -14.66 9.87 -13.06
CA ARG A 160 -14.78 11.05 -13.92
C ARG A 160 -14.20 12.29 -13.25
N ALA A 161 -14.60 12.57 -12.02
CA ALA A 161 -14.13 13.71 -11.24
C ALA A 161 -12.60 13.69 -11.06
N ALA A 162 -12.03 12.52 -10.79
CA ALA A 162 -10.59 12.35 -10.68
C ALA A 162 -9.86 12.74 -11.97
N ARG A 163 -10.34 12.27 -13.14
CA ARG A 163 -9.77 12.65 -14.45
C ARG A 163 -9.90 14.14 -14.74
N GLU A 164 -11.05 14.74 -14.45
CA GLU A 164 -11.27 16.18 -14.63
C GLU A 164 -10.33 17.01 -13.75
N ILE A 165 -10.19 16.66 -12.46
CA ILE A 165 -9.25 17.38 -11.56
C ILE A 165 -7.80 17.16 -11.99
N LEU A 166 -7.42 15.96 -12.44
CA LEU A 166 -6.09 15.68 -12.96
C LEU A 166 -5.74 16.61 -14.15
N SER A 167 -6.70 16.87 -15.04
CA SER A 167 -6.53 17.81 -16.17
C SER A 167 -6.28 19.26 -15.76
N LEU A 168 -6.52 19.62 -14.50
CA LEU A 168 -6.19 20.93 -13.94
C LEU A 168 -4.70 21.06 -13.53
N GLY A 169 -3.91 20.00 -13.69
CA GLY A 169 -2.44 20.03 -13.59
C GLY A 169 -1.82 19.26 -12.43
N VAL A 170 -2.61 18.63 -11.55
CA VAL A 170 -2.06 17.78 -10.47
C VAL A 170 -1.50 16.48 -11.05
N LYS A 171 -0.37 15.98 -10.53
CA LYS A 171 0.25 14.74 -11.04
C LYS A 171 -0.49 13.48 -10.59
N ASN A 172 -1.01 13.49 -9.37
CA ASN A 172 -1.77 12.38 -8.80
C ASN A 172 -2.97 12.93 -8.00
N ILE A 173 -4.05 12.15 -7.98
CA ILE A 173 -5.22 12.46 -7.16
C ILE A 173 -5.70 11.23 -6.38
N LEU A 174 -6.02 11.42 -5.10
CA LEU A 174 -6.65 10.44 -4.22
C LEU A 174 -7.98 11.01 -3.71
N ILE A 175 -9.10 10.62 -4.33
CA ILE A 175 -10.44 11.00 -3.87
C ILE A 175 -10.86 10.07 -2.73
N LYS A 176 -11.07 10.65 -1.55
CA LYS A 176 -11.47 9.95 -0.32
C LYS A 176 -12.99 9.74 -0.34
N GLY A 177 -13.45 8.52 -0.56
CA GLY A 177 -14.83 8.19 -0.95
C GLY A 177 -15.72 7.61 0.15
N GLY A 178 -15.34 7.74 1.43
CA GLY A 178 -16.17 7.33 2.58
C GLY A 178 -17.56 8.03 2.72
N HIS A 179 -17.99 8.78 1.70
CA HIS A 179 -19.22 9.57 1.67
C HIS A 179 -20.16 9.20 0.51
N VAL A 180 -19.85 8.16 -0.29
CA VAL A 180 -20.86 7.59 -1.20
C VAL A 180 -21.92 6.89 -0.35
N ASP A 181 -23.19 7.25 -0.58
CA ASP A 181 -24.31 6.69 0.16
C ASP A 181 -24.45 5.18 -0.12
N HIS A 182 -24.88 4.43 0.88
CA HIS A 182 -25.16 2.97 0.82
C HIS A 182 -23.96 2.02 0.64
N ASP A 183 -22.72 2.52 0.54
CA ASP A 183 -21.53 1.65 0.50
C ASP A 183 -21.29 0.97 1.86
N ALA A 184 -21.17 -0.37 1.84
CA ALA A 184 -20.80 -1.17 3.00
C ALA A 184 -19.33 -0.99 3.43
N LEU A 185 -18.48 -0.53 2.50
CA LEU A 185 -17.04 -0.32 2.69
C LEU A 185 -16.70 1.17 2.56
N SER A 186 -15.64 1.62 3.23
CA SER A 186 -15.04 2.93 2.94
C SER A 186 -14.09 2.77 1.76
N GLN A 187 -14.42 3.39 0.62
CA GLN A 187 -13.64 3.22 -0.61
C GLN A 187 -13.00 4.53 -1.06
N ASP A 188 -11.70 4.51 -1.32
CA ASP A 188 -10.94 5.64 -1.85
C ASP A 188 -10.44 5.30 -3.26
N TYR A 189 -10.36 6.30 -4.14
CA TYR A 189 -9.92 6.12 -5.53
C TYR A 189 -8.68 6.95 -5.83
N TRP A 190 -7.65 6.31 -6.39
CA TRP A 190 -6.45 6.97 -6.84
C TRP A 190 -6.23 6.83 -8.35
N THR A 191 -5.70 7.89 -8.97
CA THR A 191 -5.17 7.83 -10.34
C THR A 191 -4.06 8.86 -10.59
N ASN A 192 -3.18 8.54 -11.53
CA ASN A 192 -2.21 9.46 -12.14
C ASN A 192 -2.49 9.69 -13.64
N GLY A 193 -3.64 9.25 -14.14
CA GLY A 193 -4.03 9.33 -15.55
C GLY A 193 -3.61 8.14 -16.42
N SER A 194 -2.54 7.42 -16.04
CA SER A 194 -2.10 6.18 -16.72
C SER A 194 -2.52 4.91 -15.98
N GLU A 195 -2.51 4.97 -14.66
CA GLU A 195 -2.88 3.90 -13.75
C GLU A 195 -3.97 4.39 -12.79
N SER A 196 -4.75 3.46 -12.27
CA SER A 196 -5.73 3.73 -11.23
C SER A 196 -6.00 2.50 -10.38
N PHE A 197 -6.47 2.73 -9.15
CA PHE A 197 -6.96 1.67 -8.28
C PHE A 197 -7.93 2.22 -7.23
N TRP A 198 -8.74 1.32 -6.72
CA TRP A 198 -9.61 1.50 -5.57
C TRP A 198 -8.98 0.87 -4.33
N MET A 199 -9.19 1.49 -3.17
CA MET A 199 -8.86 0.93 -1.86
C MET A 199 -10.11 0.85 -1.02
N ALA A 200 -10.50 -0.36 -0.61
CA ALA A 200 -11.63 -0.59 0.28
C ALA A 200 -11.16 -0.96 1.68
N SER A 201 -11.90 -0.52 2.70
CA SER A 201 -11.68 -0.87 4.10
C SER A 201 -13.01 -0.91 4.83
N ASP A 202 -13.05 -1.54 6.00
CA ASP A 202 -14.30 -1.65 6.76
C ASP A 202 -14.80 -0.26 7.19
N ARG A 203 -16.11 -0.05 7.10
CA ARG A 203 -16.75 1.25 7.39
C ARG A 203 -17.26 1.27 8.83
N TYR A 204 -17.03 2.39 9.52
CA TYR A 204 -17.52 2.64 10.88
C TYR A 204 -18.50 3.82 10.88
N PRO A 205 -19.75 3.65 10.43
CA PRO A 205 -20.67 4.75 10.08
C PRO A 205 -21.18 5.54 11.29
N GLN A 206 -21.18 4.94 12.49
CA GLN A 206 -21.74 5.56 13.70
C GLN A 206 -20.82 6.62 14.34
N LYS A 207 -19.64 6.86 13.77
CA LYS A 207 -18.58 7.68 14.37
C LYS A 207 -18.17 8.81 13.43
N LYS A 208 -17.99 10.01 14.00
CA LYS A 208 -17.36 11.15 13.32
C LYS A 208 -15.93 11.28 13.83
N TYR A 209 -14.98 11.29 12.91
CA TYR A 209 -13.55 11.38 13.23
C TYR A 209 -13.03 12.79 12.96
N ARG A 210 -12.32 13.37 13.93
CA ARG A 210 -11.62 14.64 13.73
C ARG A 210 -10.24 14.39 13.15
N GLY A 211 -9.86 15.19 12.15
CA GLY A 211 -8.49 15.20 11.62
C GLY A 211 -8.09 14.00 10.77
N SER A 212 -9.01 13.09 10.41
CA SER A 212 -8.68 11.89 9.62
C SER A 212 -8.04 12.23 8.27
N GLY A 213 -8.49 13.28 7.58
CA GLY A 213 -7.88 13.77 6.34
C GLY A 213 -6.46 14.30 6.53
N CYS A 214 -6.22 15.08 7.59
CA CYS A 214 -4.90 15.61 7.91
C CYS A 214 -3.92 14.49 8.29
N VAL A 215 -4.40 13.51 9.05
CA VAL A 215 -3.63 12.34 9.47
C VAL A 215 -3.25 11.47 8.28
N LEU A 216 -4.20 11.23 7.36
CA LEU A 216 -3.94 10.49 6.12
C LEU A 216 -2.88 11.20 5.26
N SER A 217 -3.08 12.48 4.95
CA SER A 217 -2.15 13.24 4.10
C SER A 217 -0.75 13.38 4.72
N SER A 218 -0.66 13.52 6.04
CA SER A 218 0.61 13.53 6.77
C SER A 218 1.30 12.16 6.78
N ALA A 219 0.55 11.07 6.88
CA ALA A 219 1.12 9.72 6.75
C ALA A 219 1.62 9.44 5.32
N ILE A 220 0.93 9.94 4.29
CA ILE A 220 1.43 9.86 2.91
C ILE A 220 2.75 10.63 2.78
N ALA A 221 2.80 11.86 3.29
CA ALA A 221 4.02 12.67 3.25
C ALA A 221 5.19 12.01 3.99
N ALA A 222 4.93 11.37 5.13
CA ALA A 222 5.93 10.58 5.85
C ALA A 222 6.46 9.40 5.03
N ALA A 223 5.59 8.62 4.41
CA ALA A 223 6.00 7.48 3.59
C ALA A 223 6.81 7.90 2.36
N LEU A 224 6.38 8.97 1.67
CA LEU A 224 7.13 9.55 0.55
C LEU A 224 8.54 10.00 0.98
N ALA A 225 8.64 10.68 2.12
CA ALA A 225 9.92 11.13 2.67
C ALA A 225 10.85 9.97 3.07
N LEU A 226 10.29 8.79 3.37
CA LEU A 226 11.01 7.54 3.61
C LEU A 226 11.30 6.75 2.32
N ASN A 227 11.19 7.38 1.14
CA ASN A 227 11.43 6.81 -0.19
C ASN A 227 10.47 5.67 -0.57
N HIS A 228 9.24 5.66 -0.05
CA HIS A 228 8.20 4.80 -0.61
C HIS A 228 7.62 5.40 -1.88
N GLU A 229 7.36 4.56 -2.88
CA GLU A 229 6.67 4.93 -4.10
C GLU A 229 5.24 5.44 -3.81
N MET A 230 4.70 6.28 -4.69
CA MET A 230 3.39 6.93 -4.48
C MET A 230 2.27 5.93 -4.12
N LYS A 231 2.18 4.80 -4.83
CA LYS A 231 1.15 3.77 -4.59
C LYS A 231 1.32 3.12 -3.21
N ASP A 232 2.56 2.85 -2.80
CA ASP A 232 2.86 2.30 -1.48
C ASP A 232 2.58 3.31 -0.38
N ALA A 233 3.01 4.56 -0.55
CA ALA A 233 2.78 5.63 0.41
C ALA A 233 1.29 5.81 0.70
N ILE A 234 0.46 5.75 -0.34
CA ILE A 234 -1.00 5.81 -0.23
C ILE A 234 -1.57 4.59 0.50
N VAL A 235 -1.14 3.37 0.15
CA VAL A 235 -1.61 2.14 0.80
C VAL A 235 -1.18 2.07 2.27
N MET A 236 0.06 2.43 2.57
CA MET A 236 0.59 2.50 3.95
C MET A 236 -0.15 3.55 4.77
N ALA A 237 -0.44 4.71 4.20
CA ALA A 237 -1.19 5.76 4.87
C ALA A 237 -2.66 5.36 5.08
N LYS A 238 -3.26 4.65 4.12
CA LYS A 238 -4.60 4.07 4.29
C LYS A 238 -4.63 3.03 5.41
N MET A 239 -3.61 2.16 5.46
CA MET A 239 -3.42 1.21 6.55
C MET A 239 -3.29 1.91 7.89
N TYR A 240 -2.51 2.99 7.94
CA TYR A 240 -2.35 3.82 9.13
C TYR A 240 -3.68 4.43 9.59
N ILE A 241 -4.41 5.12 8.71
CA ILE A 241 -5.69 5.74 9.13
C ILE A 241 -6.74 4.71 9.54
N ASN A 242 -6.74 3.50 8.96
CA ASN A 242 -7.62 2.40 9.38
C ASN A 242 -7.35 2.00 10.83
N ARG A 243 -6.07 1.83 11.21
CA ARG A 243 -5.67 1.58 12.60
C ARG A 243 -6.11 2.70 13.52
N GLU A 244 -5.86 3.94 13.11
CA GLU A 244 -6.17 5.14 13.88
C GLU A 244 -7.68 5.28 14.13
N ILE A 245 -8.51 4.96 13.13
CA ILE A 245 -9.96 4.91 13.24
C ILE A 245 -10.39 3.79 14.19
N ARG A 246 -9.82 2.59 14.06
CA ARG A 246 -10.15 1.42 14.88
C ARG A 246 -9.82 1.65 16.36
N LEU A 247 -8.71 2.34 16.65
CA LEU A 247 -8.27 2.68 18.01
C LEU A 247 -8.84 4.02 18.50
N ALA A 248 -9.63 4.72 17.68
CA ALA A 248 -10.12 6.04 18.03
C ALA A 248 -11.00 6.00 19.28
N GLN A 249 -10.79 6.96 20.17
CA GLN A 249 -11.51 7.06 21.42
C GLN A 249 -12.48 8.25 21.35
N THR A 250 -13.69 8.04 21.86
CA THR A 250 -14.67 9.10 22.02
C THR A 250 -14.27 10.00 23.16
N LEU A 251 -13.90 11.23 22.85
CA LEU A 251 -13.57 12.24 23.84
C LEU A 251 -14.75 13.21 24.02
N TRP A 252 -15.09 13.44 25.29
CA TRP A 252 -15.96 14.49 25.82
C TRP A 252 -17.44 14.41 25.42
N THR A 253 -17.87 14.41 24.15
CA THR A 253 -19.30 14.15 23.83
C THR A 253 -19.68 13.59 22.44
N ARG A 254 -18.99 13.84 21.30
CA ARG A 254 -19.52 13.42 19.96
C ARG A 254 -18.49 13.21 18.82
N THR A 255 -17.19 13.32 19.08
CA THR A 255 -16.18 13.20 18.01
C THR A 255 -15.00 12.38 18.50
N ASP A 256 -14.63 11.38 17.70
CA ASP A 256 -13.55 10.47 18.01
C ASP A 256 -12.21 11.08 17.59
N LEU A 257 -11.23 11.00 18.50
CA LEU A 257 -9.86 11.42 18.25
C LEU A 257 -9.00 10.20 17.92
N VAL A 258 -8.24 10.31 16.82
CA VAL A 258 -7.23 9.34 16.44
C VAL A 258 -6.02 9.41 17.38
N GLN A 259 -5.37 8.26 17.63
CA GLN A 259 -4.35 8.08 18.66
C GLN A 259 -2.92 8.48 18.22
N GLN A 260 -2.71 8.68 16.92
CA GLN A 260 -1.45 9.07 16.26
C GLN A 260 -0.29 8.13 16.65
N THR A 261 -0.43 6.84 16.30
CA THR A 261 0.49 5.76 16.66
C THR A 261 1.66 5.59 15.68
N SER A 262 2.47 4.53 15.83
CA SER A 262 3.50 4.17 14.84
C SER A 262 2.90 3.47 13.62
N TRP A 263 3.73 3.14 12.62
CA TRP A 263 3.30 2.32 11.48
C TRP A 263 2.56 1.05 11.94
N PRO A 264 1.42 0.69 11.31
CA PRO A 264 0.64 -0.48 11.70
C PRO A 264 1.38 -1.78 11.44
N THR A 265 1.10 -2.77 12.29
CA THR A 265 1.69 -4.11 12.24
C THR A 265 0.61 -5.19 12.26
N CYS A 266 -0.66 -4.82 12.04
CA CYS A 266 -1.79 -5.73 12.10
C CYS A 266 -2.46 -5.81 10.72
N GLU A 267 -2.65 -7.04 10.23
CA GLU A 267 -3.23 -7.30 8.92
C GLU A 267 -4.60 -6.65 8.72
N MET A 268 -5.42 -6.61 9.78
CA MET A 268 -6.77 -6.05 9.73
C MET A 268 -6.82 -4.57 9.33
N ASP A 269 -5.70 -3.86 9.50
CA ASP A 269 -5.61 -2.45 9.12
C ASP A 269 -5.31 -2.29 7.62
N LEU A 270 -4.84 -3.34 6.93
CA LEU A 270 -4.46 -3.31 5.52
C LEU A 270 -5.69 -3.08 4.62
N PRO A 271 -5.66 -2.13 3.67
CA PRO A 271 -6.76 -1.96 2.73
C PRO A 271 -6.78 -3.09 1.70
N ARG A 272 -7.96 -3.30 1.11
CA ARG A 272 -8.16 -4.20 -0.03
C ARG A 272 -8.02 -3.38 -1.31
N VAL A 273 -6.98 -3.61 -2.10
CA VAL A 273 -6.74 -2.89 -3.36
C VAL A 273 -7.34 -3.66 -4.54
N SER A 274 -8.10 -2.96 -5.38
CA SER A 274 -8.78 -3.54 -6.54
C SER A 274 -8.83 -2.55 -7.71
N LYS A 275 -9.11 -3.06 -8.93
CA LYS A 275 -9.32 -2.21 -10.12
C LYS A 275 -10.70 -1.57 -10.18
N LYS A 276 -11.67 -2.17 -9.51
CA LYS A 276 -13.07 -1.75 -9.48
C LYS A 276 -13.51 -1.60 -8.03
N PRO A 277 -14.53 -0.78 -7.73
CA PRO A 277 -15.12 -0.74 -6.40
C PRO A 277 -15.51 -2.14 -5.93
N LEU A 278 -15.29 -2.44 -4.66
CA LEU A 278 -15.68 -3.69 -4.03
C LEU A 278 -17.05 -3.53 -3.38
N SER A 279 -17.97 -4.42 -3.73
CA SER A 279 -19.26 -4.56 -3.04
C SER A 279 -19.18 -5.54 -1.88
N LEU A 280 -18.35 -6.58 -2.00
CA LEU A 280 -18.17 -7.65 -1.02
C LEU A 280 -16.69 -8.06 -0.97
N VAL A 281 -16.30 -8.64 0.17
CA VAL A 281 -14.97 -9.23 0.33
C VAL A 281 -14.94 -10.59 -0.39
N ALA A 282 -13.87 -10.87 -1.12
CA ALA A 282 -13.69 -12.14 -1.80
C ALA A 282 -13.64 -13.32 -0.82
N ALA A 283 -14.11 -14.48 -1.25
CA ALA A 283 -13.96 -15.72 -0.48
C ALA A 283 -12.49 -16.13 -0.42
N SER A 284 -12.05 -16.63 0.74
CA SER A 284 -10.69 -17.13 0.92
C SER A 284 -10.41 -18.33 0.02
N PHE A 285 -9.20 -18.41 -0.52
CA PHE A 285 -8.74 -19.63 -1.18
C PHE A 285 -8.52 -20.76 -0.16
N PRO A 286 -8.61 -22.04 -0.58
CA PRO A 286 -8.27 -23.17 0.29
C PRO A 286 -6.87 -23.01 0.89
N ASN A 287 -6.69 -23.36 2.17
CA ASN A 287 -5.39 -23.29 2.83
C ASN A 287 -4.40 -24.34 2.30
N CYS A 288 -3.09 -24.09 2.46
CA CYS A 288 -2.02 -25.02 2.06
C CYS A 288 -1.78 -26.19 3.05
N GLY A 289 -2.71 -26.40 3.99
CA GLY A 289 -2.57 -27.33 5.11
C GLY A 289 -1.79 -26.73 6.29
N PRO A 290 -1.65 -27.49 7.39
CA PRO A 290 -1.07 -27.00 8.65
C PRO A 290 0.47 -26.98 8.65
N ARG A 291 1.11 -27.67 7.69
CA ARG A 291 2.58 -27.73 7.60
C ARG A 291 3.12 -26.51 6.85
N PRO A 292 4.23 -25.90 7.31
CA PRO A 292 4.90 -24.84 6.57
C PRO A 292 5.17 -25.22 5.12
N LEU A 293 5.27 -24.23 4.23
CA LEU A 293 5.57 -24.47 2.81
C LEU A 293 6.97 -25.06 2.60
N GLY A 294 7.92 -24.80 3.49
CA GLY A 294 9.21 -25.49 3.49
C GLY A 294 10.17 -25.02 2.40
N LEU A 295 11.11 -25.91 2.06
CA LEU A 295 11.96 -25.71 0.89
C LEU A 295 11.07 -25.72 -0.35
N TYR A 296 11.15 -24.67 -1.15
CA TYR A 296 10.27 -24.46 -2.29
C TYR A 296 11.07 -24.26 -3.59
N PRO A 297 11.52 -25.35 -4.25
CA PRO A 297 12.20 -25.25 -5.53
C PRO A 297 11.26 -24.72 -6.64
N ILE A 298 11.77 -23.83 -7.48
CA ILE A 298 11.13 -23.41 -8.72
C ILE A 298 11.94 -23.99 -9.88
N VAL A 299 11.30 -24.85 -10.66
CA VAL A 299 11.94 -25.68 -11.70
C VAL A 299 11.18 -25.61 -13.01
N ASP A 300 11.82 -25.97 -14.12
CA ASP A 300 11.31 -25.81 -15.48
C ASP A 300 10.97 -27.12 -16.19
N SER A 301 11.02 -28.26 -15.49
CA SER A 301 10.66 -29.56 -16.05
C SER A 301 10.18 -30.56 -15.00
N SER A 302 9.43 -31.56 -15.46
CA SER A 302 9.00 -32.73 -14.71
C SER A 302 10.15 -33.66 -14.31
N ASP A 303 11.27 -33.62 -15.03
CA ASP A 303 12.48 -34.38 -14.68
C ASP A 303 13.11 -33.85 -13.37
N TRP A 304 13.03 -32.54 -13.13
CA TRP A 304 13.38 -31.97 -11.83
C TRP A 304 12.46 -32.45 -10.71
N LEU A 305 11.14 -32.55 -10.96
CA LEU A 305 10.22 -33.12 -9.97
C LEU A 305 10.59 -34.58 -9.66
N GLN A 306 10.91 -35.37 -10.70
CA GLN A 306 11.32 -36.76 -10.54
C GLN A 306 12.61 -36.90 -9.70
N THR A 307 13.49 -35.90 -9.77
CA THR A 307 14.75 -35.84 -9.00
C THR A 307 14.52 -35.39 -7.56
N LEU A 308 13.73 -34.34 -7.35
CA LEU A 308 13.64 -33.63 -6.06
C LEU A 308 12.58 -34.22 -5.12
N LEU A 309 11.46 -34.71 -5.63
CA LEU A 309 10.38 -35.25 -4.81
C LEU A 309 10.80 -36.49 -3.97
N PRO A 310 11.58 -37.46 -4.51
CA PRO A 310 12.09 -38.58 -3.70
C PRO A 310 13.00 -38.17 -2.54
N LEU A 311 13.58 -36.97 -2.58
CA LEU A 311 14.45 -36.45 -1.53
C LEU A 311 13.69 -35.89 -0.33
N GLY A 312 12.36 -35.75 -0.43
CA GLY A 312 11.51 -35.20 0.63
C GLY A 312 11.00 -33.78 0.38
N VAL A 313 11.21 -33.22 -0.81
CA VAL A 313 10.61 -31.92 -1.18
C VAL A 313 9.09 -32.05 -1.23
N THR A 314 8.39 -31.26 -0.40
CA THR A 314 6.91 -31.32 -0.28
C THR A 314 6.19 -30.16 -0.96
N THR A 315 6.91 -29.14 -1.42
CA THR A 315 6.36 -27.99 -2.16
C THR A 315 7.27 -27.67 -3.33
N ILE A 316 6.71 -27.52 -4.53
CA ILE A 316 7.49 -27.28 -5.75
C ILE A 316 6.66 -26.51 -6.77
N GLN A 317 7.31 -25.67 -7.58
CA GLN A 317 6.66 -24.87 -8.61
C GLN A 317 7.25 -25.21 -9.96
N LEU A 318 6.36 -25.52 -10.89
CA LEU A 318 6.70 -25.74 -12.29
C LEU A 318 6.54 -24.43 -13.05
N ARG A 319 7.64 -23.91 -13.59
CA ARG A 319 7.73 -22.67 -14.36
C ARG A 319 8.42 -22.90 -15.69
N ILE A 320 7.62 -23.18 -16.72
CA ILE A 320 8.10 -23.42 -18.08
C ILE A 320 7.93 -22.15 -18.90
N LYS A 321 9.01 -21.62 -19.52
CA LYS A 321 8.97 -20.38 -20.31
C LYS A 321 8.94 -20.59 -21.83
N HIS A 322 9.45 -21.72 -22.31
CA HIS A 322 9.78 -21.90 -23.74
C HIS A 322 9.00 -23.05 -24.42
N GLN A 323 7.94 -23.56 -23.78
CA GLN A 323 7.10 -24.62 -24.36
C GLN A 323 5.67 -24.14 -24.46
N THR A 324 4.97 -24.57 -25.50
CA THR A 324 3.56 -24.24 -25.76
C THR A 324 2.79 -25.47 -26.26
N GLY A 325 1.47 -25.35 -26.34
CA GLY A 325 0.58 -26.38 -26.89
C GLY A 325 0.73 -27.74 -26.20
N LYS A 326 0.67 -28.82 -26.99
CA LYS A 326 0.63 -30.21 -26.48
C LYS A 326 1.87 -30.61 -25.67
N THR A 327 3.03 -30.04 -25.96
CA THR A 327 4.27 -30.35 -25.21
C THR A 327 4.17 -29.82 -23.79
N LEU A 328 3.72 -28.56 -23.63
CA LEU A 328 3.47 -27.96 -22.32
C LEU A 328 2.40 -28.72 -21.54
N GLU A 329 1.31 -29.13 -22.19
CA GLU A 329 0.24 -29.90 -21.55
C GLU A 329 0.76 -31.23 -21.00
N LYS A 330 1.53 -31.99 -21.79
CA LYS A 330 2.15 -33.24 -21.35
C LYS A 330 3.06 -33.03 -20.14
N GLU A 331 3.82 -31.94 -20.14
CA GLU A 331 4.76 -31.64 -19.06
C GLU A 331 4.05 -31.29 -17.75
N ILE A 332 2.97 -30.50 -17.83
CA ILE A 332 2.10 -30.20 -16.69
C ILE A 332 1.43 -31.48 -16.18
N GLN A 333 0.85 -32.30 -17.05
CA GLN A 333 0.20 -33.55 -16.68
C GLN A 333 1.16 -34.53 -15.99
N ARG A 334 2.36 -34.74 -16.56
CA ARG A 334 3.40 -35.58 -15.96
C ARG A 334 3.81 -35.05 -14.59
N SER A 335 3.98 -33.73 -14.46
CA SER A 335 4.31 -33.09 -13.19
C SER A 335 3.22 -33.28 -12.13
N ILE A 336 1.94 -33.17 -12.50
CA ILE A 336 0.81 -33.42 -11.61
C ILE A 336 0.79 -34.88 -11.13
N LEU A 337 1.03 -35.85 -12.03
CA LEU A 337 1.10 -37.27 -11.68
C LEU A 337 2.23 -37.56 -10.69
N LEU A 338 3.42 -37.00 -10.92
CA LEU A 338 4.56 -37.12 -10.00
C LEU A 338 4.24 -36.49 -8.64
N ALA A 339 3.70 -35.28 -8.62
CA ALA A 339 3.33 -34.61 -7.37
C ALA A 339 2.28 -35.41 -6.57
N LYS A 340 1.27 -35.98 -7.23
CA LYS A 340 0.28 -36.87 -6.60
C LYS A 340 0.94 -38.12 -6.01
N LYS A 341 1.84 -38.77 -6.74
CA LYS A 341 2.60 -39.94 -6.28
C LYS A 341 3.34 -39.68 -4.96
N TYR A 342 3.99 -38.52 -4.84
CA TYR A 342 4.76 -38.14 -3.65
C TYR A 342 3.98 -37.28 -2.65
N LYS A 343 2.67 -37.08 -2.86
CA LYS A 343 1.80 -36.20 -2.03
C LYS A 343 2.36 -34.79 -1.86
N ALA A 344 2.98 -34.26 -2.91
CA ALA A 344 3.60 -32.94 -2.92
C ALA A 344 2.63 -31.85 -3.38
N ARG A 345 2.86 -30.63 -2.87
CA ARG A 345 2.15 -29.40 -3.22
C ARG A 345 2.78 -28.81 -4.48
N LEU A 346 2.24 -29.18 -5.65
CA LEU A 346 2.68 -28.64 -6.94
C LEU A 346 1.88 -27.38 -7.31
N PHE A 347 2.58 -26.27 -7.48
CA PHE A 347 2.01 -25.05 -8.05
C PHE A 347 2.45 -24.89 -9.50
N ILE A 348 1.47 -24.71 -10.39
CA ILE A 348 1.73 -24.39 -11.79
C ILE A 348 1.87 -22.87 -11.92
N ASN A 349 2.93 -22.39 -12.56
CA ASN A 349 3.18 -20.96 -12.73
C ASN A 349 2.39 -20.41 -13.93
N ASP A 350 1.61 -19.35 -13.73
CA ASP A 350 0.85 -18.54 -14.72
C ASP A 350 -0.24 -19.28 -15.54
N GLU A 351 -0.07 -20.59 -15.80
CA GLU A 351 -0.95 -21.45 -16.63
C GLU A 351 -2.21 -21.92 -15.88
N TRP A 352 -3.00 -21.00 -15.32
CA TRP A 352 -4.14 -21.30 -14.45
C TRP A 352 -5.24 -22.13 -15.14
N GLU A 353 -5.49 -21.91 -16.43
CA GLU A 353 -6.50 -22.66 -17.19
C GLU A 353 -6.12 -24.14 -17.31
N LYS A 354 -4.85 -24.43 -17.58
CA LYS A 354 -4.32 -25.80 -17.66
C LYS A 354 -4.25 -26.45 -16.29
N ALA A 355 -3.88 -25.69 -15.26
CA ALA A 355 -3.89 -26.16 -13.87
C ALA A 355 -5.30 -26.61 -13.45
N LEU A 356 -6.33 -25.86 -13.84
CA LEU A 356 -7.73 -26.21 -13.64
C LEU A 356 -8.10 -27.45 -14.46
N ALA A 357 -7.84 -27.44 -15.77
CA ALA A 357 -8.21 -28.54 -16.68
C ALA A 357 -7.62 -29.90 -16.27
N PHE A 358 -6.41 -29.91 -15.68
CA PHE A 358 -5.72 -31.14 -15.30
C PHE A 358 -5.77 -31.46 -13.80
N GLY A 359 -6.52 -30.68 -13.01
CA GLY A 359 -6.71 -30.91 -11.57
C GLY A 359 -5.40 -30.85 -10.79
N ALA A 360 -4.65 -29.76 -10.99
CA ALA A 360 -3.44 -29.45 -10.21
C ALA A 360 -3.77 -29.14 -8.75
N TYR A 361 -2.75 -29.11 -7.89
CA TYR A 361 -2.92 -28.73 -6.48
C TYR A 361 -3.17 -27.22 -6.31
N GLY A 362 -2.50 -26.40 -7.11
CA GLY A 362 -2.69 -24.96 -7.14
C GLY A 362 -1.94 -24.27 -8.27
N VAL A 363 -2.11 -22.96 -8.33
CA VAL A 363 -1.45 -22.06 -9.27
C VAL A 363 -0.67 -20.99 -8.51
N HIS A 364 0.45 -20.55 -9.08
CA HIS A 364 1.17 -19.37 -8.61
C HIS A 364 1.12 -18.30 -9.70
N LEU A 365 0.73 -17.07 -9.34
CA LEU A 365 0.60 -15.96 -10.28
C LEU A 365 1.48 -14.77 -9.89
N GLY A 366 2.08 -14.14 -10.89
CA GLY A 366 2.61 -12.79 -10.80
C GLY A 366 1.51 -11.72 -10.81
N GLN A 367 1.87 -10.46 -10.57
CA GLN A 367 0.91 -9.36 -10.47
C GLN A 367 0.23 -8.99 -11.79
N GLU A 368 0.92 -9.23 -12.92
CA GLU A 368 0.42 -9.04 -14.29
C GLU A 368 -0.57 -10.16 -14.65
N ASP A 369 -0.19 -11.42 -14.41
CA ASP A 369 -1.03 -12.59 -14.67
C ASP A 369 -2.29 -12.59 -13.77
N LEU A 370 -2.13 -12.17 -12.52
CA LEU A 370 -3.24 -11.99 -11.57
C LEU A 370 -4.31 -11.04 -12.08
N GLN A 371 -3.90 -10.02 -12.85
CA GLN A 371 -4.83 -9.05 -13.41
C GLN A 371 -5.67 -9.62 -14.57
N LEU A 372 -5.16 -10.63 -15.27
CA LEU A 372 -5.82 -11.25 -16.41
C LEU A 372 -6.60 -12.52 -16.02
N ALA A 373 -6.21 -13.17 -14.92
CA ALA A 373 -6.80 -14.42 -14.47
C ALA A 373 -8.22 -14.26 -13.93
N ASP A 374 -9.07 -15.26 -14.18
CA ASP A 374 -10.38 -15.38 -13.54
C ASP A 374 -10.23 -15.98 -12.13
N ILE A 375 -9.96 -15.11 -11.16
CA ILE A 375 -9.72 -15.50 -9.77
C ILE A 375 -10.92 -16.25 -9.16
N LYS A 376 -12.14 -15.87 -9.55
CA LYS A 376 -13.36 -16.53 -9.06
C LYS A 376 -13.40 -17.98 -9.53
N LYS A 377 -13.17 -18.22 -10.83
CA LYS A 377 -13.15 -19.56 -11.41
C LYS A 377 -12.04 -20.44 -10.82
N ILE A 378 -10.87 -19.88 -10.53
CA ILE A 378 -9.78 -20.61 -9.85
C ILE A 378 -10.22 -21.03 -8.44
N ASN A 379 -10.85 -20.12 -7.68
CA ASN A 379 -11.33 -20.39 -6.32
C ASN A 379 -12.43 -21.46 -6.31
N GLU A 380 -13.44 -21.32 -7.18
CA GLU A 380 -14.57 -22.26 -7.30
C GLU A 380 -14.13 -23.68 -7.71
N ALA A 381 -13.04 -23.79 -8.47
CA ALA A 381 -12.43 -25.08 -8.79
C ALA A 381 -11.70 -25.74 -7.60
N GLY A 382 -11.60 -25.08 -6.46
CA GLY A 382 -10.92 -25.60 -5.26
C GLY A 382 -9.39 -25.62 -5.37
N LEU A 383 -8.82 -24.94 -6.37
CA LEU A 383 -7.38 -24.77 -6.52
C LEU A 383 -6.86 -23.85 -5.41
N ARG A 384 -5.60 -24.04 -5.03
CA ARG A 384 -4.87 -23.09 -4.19
C ARG A 384 -4.21 -22.01 -5.02
N LEU A 385 -4.07 -20.81 -4.47
CA LEU A 385 -3.45 -19.68 -5.14
C LEU A 385 -2.25 -19.16 -4.34
N GLY A 386 -1.09 -19.08 -4.99
CA GLY A 386 0.06 -18.31 -4.54
C GLY A 386 0.18 -17.01 -5.32
N VAL A 387 0.53 -15.92 -4.66
CA VAL A 387 0.70 -14.62 -5.33
C VAL A 387 2.05 -14.01 -4.96
N SER A 388 2.86 -13.66 -5.98
CA SER A 388 4.09 -12.89 -5.77
C SER A 388 3.82 -11.41 -5.52
N THR A 389 4.51 -10.83 -4.55
CA THR A 389 4.40 -9.44 -4.12
C THR A 389 5.79 -8.85 -3.83
N HIS A 390 5.96 -7.57 -4.15
CA HIS A 390 7.24 -6.87 -4.10
C HIS A 390 7.14 -5.50 -3.42
N CYS A 391 5.95 -5.08 -3.00
CA CYS A 391 5.74 -3.83 -2.29
C CYS A 391 4.38 -3.82 -1.56
N TYR A 392 4.09 -2.77 -0.78
CA TYR A 392 2.86 -2.67 0.01
C TYR A 392 1.60 -2.63 -0.87
N TYR A 393 1.66 -1.95 -2.02
CA TYR A 393 0.57 -1.92 -3.00
C TYR A 393 0.23 -3.33 -3.52
N GLU A 394 1.23 -4.12 -3.87
CA GLU A 394 1.03 -5.49 -4.34
C GLU A 394 0.56 -6.44 -3.25
N VAL A 395 1.04 -6.25 -2.01
CA VAL A 395 0.54 -6.96 -0.83
C VAL A 395 -0.93 -6.67 -0.59
N ALA A 396 -1.36 -5.42 -0.65
CA ALA A 396 -2.76 -5.03 -0.49
C ALA A 396 -3.66 -5.54 -1.65
N ARG A 397 -3.12 -5.66 -2.87
CA ARG A 397 -3.79 -6.34 -3.99
C ARG A 397 -3.98 -7.82 -3.75
N ALA A 398 -2.94 -8.51 -3.26
CA ALA A 398 -3.01 -9.92 -2.92
C ALA A 398 -4.00 -10.13 -1.76
N HIS A 399 -3.94 -9.30 -0.71
CA HIS A 399 -4.85 -9.38 0.43
C HIS A 399 -6.34 -9.27 0.01
N ALA A 400 -6.65 -8.43 -0.98
CA ALA A 400 -8.02 -8.25 -1.48
C ALA A 400 -8.67 -9.54 -2.04
N ILE A 401 -7.86 -10.51 -2.48
CA ILE A 401 -8.33 -11.79 -3.03
C ILE A 401 -8.05 -12.99 -2.14
N GLN A 402 -7.47 -12.77 -0.95
CA GLN A 402 -7.25 -13.79 0.09
C GLN A 402 -6.64 -15.12 -0.44
N PRO A 403 -5.41 -15.08 -1.01
CA PRO A 403 -4.77 -16.26 -1.58
C PRO A 403 -4.39 -17.28 -0.50
N SER A 404 -4.04 -18.49 -0.94
CA SER A 404 -3.59 -19.56 -0.04
C SER A 404 -2.25 -19.25 0.62
N TYR A 405 -1.39 -18.46 -0.03
CA TYR A 405 -0.13 -17.94 0.52
C TYR A 405 0.34 -16.71 -0.28
N ILE A 406 1.23 -15.91 0.33
CA ILE A 406 1.84 -14.75 -0.33
C ILE A 406 3.34 -14.95 -0.43
N ALA A 407 3.90 -14.77 -1.63
CA ALA A 407 5.33 -14.76 -1.86
C ALA A 407 5.86 -13.32 -1.84
N CYS A 408 6.95 -13.11 -1.12
CA CYS A 408 7.52 -11.81 -0.80
C CYS A 408 8.95 -11.73 -1.33
N GLY A 409 9.23 -10.77 -2.23
CA GLY A 409 10.58 -10.61 -2.76
C GLY A 409 10.74 -9.43 -3.73
N PRO A 410 11.86 -9.35 -4.47
CA PRO A 410 13.06 -10.13 -4.21
C PRO A 410 13.67 -9.75 -2.85
N ILE A 411 14.05 -10.71 -2.02
CA ILE A 411 14.67 -10.42 -0.72
C ILE A 411 16.11 -9.91 -0.90
N PHE A 412 16.83 -10.51 -1.84
CA PHE A 412 18.19 -10.13 -2.23
C PHE A 412 18.26 -9.89 -3.76
N PRO A 413 19.32 -9.23 -4.27
CA PRO A 413 19.53 -9.08 -5.70
C PRO A 413 19.42 -10.42 -6.45
N THR A 414 18.76 -10.42 -7.60
CA THR A 414 18.52 -11.61 -8.41
C THR A 414 18.64 -11.30 -9.91
N THR A 415 19.07 -12.29 -10.69
CA THR A 415 19.18 -12.21 -12.15
C THR A 415 18.01 -12.86 -12.90
N SER A 416 17.06 -13.49 -12.19
CA SER A 416 15.99 -14.30 -12.80
C SER A 416 14.84 -13.50 -13.42
N LYS A 417 14.71 -12.22 -13.09
CA LYS A 417 13.78 -11.24 -13.69
C LYS A 417 14.44 -9.85 -13.54
N MET A 418 14.40 -9.01 -14.57
CA MET A 418 14.72 -7.59 -14.38
C MET A 418 13.58 -6.98 -13.56
N MET A 419 13.89 -6.51 -12.36
CA MET A 419 12.89 -5.98 -11.44
C MET A 419 13.02 -4.46 -11.40
N SER A 420 11.89 -3.76 -11.44
CA SER A 420 11.81 -2.32 -11.15
C SER A 420 11.98 -2.00 -9.66
N PHE A 421 12.03 -3.02 -8.80
CA PHE A 421 12.05 -2.88 -7.36
C PHE A 421 13.42 -3.23 -6.78
N ALA A 422 13.86 -2.42 -5.81
CA ALA A 422 15.02 -2.76 -4.99
C ALA A 422 14.75 -4.02 -4.15
N PRO A 423 15.81 -4.76 -3.76
CA PRO A 423 15.67 -5.86 -2.81
C PRO A 423 15.02 -5.40 -1.50
N GLN A 424 14.07 -6.19 -1.00
CA GLN A 424 13.31 -5.89 0.21
C GLN A 424 14.17 -6.01 1.48
N GLY A 425 15.14 -6.94 1.47
CA GLY A 425 15.97 -7.23 2.62
C GLY A 425 15.25 -7.92 3.78
N ILE A 426 16.04 -8.31 4.78
CA ILE A 426 15.57 -9.11 5.93
C ILE A 426 14.64 -8.33 6.86
N LEU A 427 14.88 -7.02 7.04
CA LEU A 427 14.05 -6.18 7.90
C LEU A 427 12.61 -6.09 7.38
N ASN A 428 12.42 -5.81 6.09
CA ASN A 428 11.08 -5.75 5.51
C ASN A 428 10.40 -7.12 5.49
N LEU A 429 11.14 -8.20 5.22
CA LEU A 429 10.59 -9.55 5.33
C LEU A 429 10.07 -9.83 6.74
N LYS A 430 10.83 -9.49 7.78
CA LYS A 430 10.40 -9.63 9.18
C LYS A 430 9.15 -8.78 9.48
N ASN A 431 9.09 -7.56 8.95
CA ASN A 431 7.91 -6.70 9.10
C ASN A 431 6.68 -7.31 8.41
N TRP A 432 6.84 -7.88 7.21
CA TRP A 432 5.76 -8.58 6.51
C TRP A 432 5.32 -9.85 7.23
N CYS A 433 6.23 -10.65 7.77
CA CYS A 433 5.89 -11.80 8.62
C CYS A 433 5.05 -11.38 9.84
N SER A 434 5.34 -10.23 10.44
CA SER A 434 4.53 -9.71 11.55
C SER A 434 3.17 -9.16 11.07
N LEU A 435 3.15 -8.49 9.91
CA LEU A 435 1.96 -7.82 9.40
C LEU A 435 0.94 -8.80 8.82
N LEU A 436 1.38 -9.81 8.07
CA LEU A 436 0.56 -10.74 7.27
C LEU A 436 0.42 -12.10 7.97
N ASN A 437 0.03 -12.08 9.24
CA ASN A 437 0.04 -13.27 10.09
C ASN A 437 -1.05 -14.31 9.75
N GLN A 438 -2.02 -13.99 8.88
CA GLN A 438 -3.04 -14.95 8.44
C GLN A 438 -2.60 -15.79 7.24
N TYR A 439 -1.52 -15.38 6.56
CA TYR A 439 -1.02 -16.07 5.37
C TYR A 439 0.29 -16.80 5.69
N PRO A 440 0.47 -18.03 5.19
CA PRO A 440 1.81 -18.55 4.98
C PRO A 440 2.57 -17.58 4.06
N LEU A 441 3.73 -17.12 4.49
CA LEU A 441 4.61 -16.31 3.65
C LEU A 441 5.72 -17.16 3.03
N VAL A 442 6.08 -16.86 1.80
CA VAL A 442 7.23 -17.46 1.10
C VAL A 442 8.23 -16.38 0.74
N ALA A 443 9.46 -16.48 1.23
CA ALA A 443 10.53 -15.58 0.80
C ALA A 443 11.06 -16.00 -0.57
N ILE A 444 11.19 -15.05 -1.51
CA ILE A 444 11.65 -15.33 -2.87
C ILE A 444 12.74 -14.33 -3.32
N GLY A 445 13.61 -14.76 -4.22
CA GLY A 445 14.58 -13.89 -4.92
C GLY A 445 15.93 -13.74 -4.21
N GLY A 446 17.00 -14.23 -4.87
CA GLY A 446 18.39 -14.08 -4.43
C GLY A 446 18.78 -14.93 -3.21
N ILE A 447 17.97 -15.91 -2.84
CA ILE A 447 18.18 -16.77 -1.67
C ILE A 447 19.05 -17.98 -2.05
N ASN A 448 20.06 -18.26 -1.24
CA ASN A 448 21.04 -19.33 -1.42
C ASN A 448 21.54 -19.84 -0.05
N ARG A 449 22.48 -20.79 -0.05
CA ARG A 449 22.99 -21.41 1.19
C ARG A 449 23.59 -20.40 2.18
N ALA A 450 24.22 -19.33 1.70
CA ALA A 450 24.92 -18.37 2.53
C ALA A 450 23.99 -17.41 3.28
N ASN A 451 22.74 -17.23 2.82
CA ASN A 451 21.80 -16.28 3.40
C ASN A 451 20.47 -16.89 3.89
N ILE A 452 20.22 -18.18 3.64
CA ILE A 452 18.97 -18.86 4.01
C ILE A 452 18.68 -18.81 5.52
N ASP A 453 19.68 -18.92 6.37
CA ASP A 453 19.49 -18.90 7.83
C ASP A 453 18.90 -17.55 8.30
N ASN A 454 19.34 -16.43 7.68
CA ASN A 454 18.79 -15.10 7.97
C ASN A 454 17.34 -14.96 7.51
N VAL A 455 16.97 -15.64 6.43
CA VAL A 455 15.59 -15.65 5.89
C VAL A 455 14.69 -16.50 6.79
N LEU A 456 15.12 -17.70 7.17
CA LEU A 456 14.34 -18.59 8.04
C LEU A 456 14.13 -17.99 9.44
N ALA A 457 15.12 -17.26 9.96
CA ALA A 457 15.02 -16.55 11.24
C ALA A 457 13.93 -15.46 11.28
N THR A 458 13.34 -15.06 10.15
CA THR A 458 12.19 -14.13 10.15
C THR A 458 10.86 -14.81 10.49
N GLY A 459 10.82 -16.15 10.54
CA GLY A 459 9.58 -16.91 10.74
C GLY A 459 8.79 -17.16 9.45
N VAL A 460 9.44 -17.07 8.28
CA VAL A 460 8.78 -17.32 6.99
C VAL A 460 8.34 -18.78 6.86
N SER A 461 7.19 -19.03 6.22
CA SER A 461 6.65 -20.39 6.07
C SER A 461 7.39 -21.21 5.01
N GLY A 462 7.94 -20.56 3.99
CA GLY A 462 8.71 -21.23 2.95
C GLY A 462 9.77 -20.34 2.31
N VAL A 463 10.71 -20.98 1.62
CA VAL A 463 11.82 -20.30 0.96
C VAL A 463 11.90 -20.80 -0.48
N ALA A 464 11.59 -19.92 -1.44
CA ALA A 464 11.65 -20.28 -2.84
C ALA A 464 12.99 -19.93 -3.48
N MET A 465 13.51 -20.86 -4.28
CA MET A 465 14.80 -20.72 -4.94
C MET A 465 14.85 -21.46 -6.28
N ILE A 466 15.70 -20.95 -7.17
CA ILE A 466 15.96 -21.54 -8.49
C ILE A 466 17.41 -22.06 -8.52
N SER A 467 18.36 -21.14 -8.64
CA SER A 467 19.76 -21.44 -8.94
C SER A 467 20.51 -22.19 -7.83
N ALA A 468 20.11 -22.02 -6.57
CA ALA A 468 20.72 -22.75 -5.45
C ALA A 468 20.57 -24.28 -5.56
N ILE A 469 19.61 -24.74 -6.38
CA ILE A 469 19.39 -26.15 -6.67
C ILE A 469 19.73 -26.45 -8.13
N THR A 470 19.10 -25.75 -9.08
CA THR A 470 19.19 -26.12 -10.51
C THR A 470 20.54 -25.82 -11.15
N LYS A 471 21.38 -24.98 -10.52
CA LYS A 471 22.74 -24.66 -10.97
C LYS A 471 23.82 -25.11 -9.99
N ALA A 472 23.46 -25.94 -8.99
CA ALA A 472 24.45 -26.53 -8.10
C ALA A 472 25.26 -27.60 -8.85
N GLU A 473 26.53 -27.76 -8.50
CA GLU A 473 27.38 -28.85 -9.03
C GLU A 473 26.79 -30.23 -8.71
N ASP A 474 26.25 -30.39 -7.50
CA ASP A 474 25.47 -31.55 -7.08
C ASP A 474 24.09 -31.08 -6.55
N PRO A 475 23.05 -31.08 -7.41
CA PRO A 475 21.69 -30.68 -7.02
C PRO A 475 21.07 -31.54 -5.92
N ILE A 476 21.40 -32.84 -5.87
CA ILE A 476 20.85 -33.79 -4.89
C ILE A 476 21.45 -33.49 -3.51
N ALA A 477 22.77 -33.39 -3.41
CA ALA A 477 23.43 -33.04 -2.15
C ALA A 477 23.06 -31.63 -1.68
N SER A 478 22.93 -30.66 -2.60
CA SER A 478 22.47 -29.31 -2.28
C SER A 478 21.06 -29.34 -1.67
N THR A 479 20.13 -30.06 -2.30
CA THR A 479 18.74 -30.17 -1.83
C THR A 479 18.65 -30.85 -0.47
N ARG A 480 19.39 -31.95 -0.23
CA ARG A 480 19.42 -32.61 1.09
C ARG A 480 19.90 -31.66 2.20
N LYS A 481 20.96 -30.90 1.95
CA LYS A 481 21.47 -29.91 2.91
C LYS A 481 20.43 -28.82 3.18
N LEU A 482 19.78 -28.31 2.12
CA LEU A 482 18.75 -27.28 2.24
C LEU A 482 17.51 -27.78 3.01
N LEU A 483 17.06 -29.01 2.78
CA LEU A 483 15.98 -29.63 3.54
C LEU A 483 16.33 -29.71 5.03
N GLN A 484 17.52 -30.20 5.38
CA GLN A 484 17.96 -30.26 6.77
C GLN A 484 17.93 -28.90 7.47
N ILE A 485 18.36 -27.84 6.79
CA ILE A 485 18.35 -26.47 7.33
C ILE A 485 16.91 -25.99 7.53
N VAL A 486 16.05 -26.15 6.53
CA VAL A 486 14.66 -25.69 6.62
C VAL A 486 13.90 -26.45 7.71
N ASP A 487 14.04 -27.78 7.77
CA ASP A 487 13.39 -28.62 8.77
C ASP A 487 13.82 -28.24 10.19
N HIS A 488 15.11 -27.93 10.39
CA HIS A 488 15.63 -27.48 11.68
C HIS A 488 14.93 -26.22 12.22
N TYR A 489 14.61 -25.27 11.34
CA TYR A 489 13.90 -24.05 11.72
C TYR A 489 12.40 -24.26 11.88
N GLN A 490 11.81 -25.21 11.16
CA GLN A 490 10.36 -25.45 11.18
C GLN A 490 9.89 -26.37 12.32
N CYS A 491 10.83 -27.11 12.92
CA CYS A 491 10.57 -27.88 14.14
C CYS A 491 10.80 -27.09 15.44
N ARG A 492 11.25 -25.84 15.36
CA ARG A 492 11.39 -24.91 16.49
C ARG A 492 10.17 -24.02 16.58
#